data_AF-A0A818X226-F1
#
_entry.id   AF-A0A818X226-F1
#
_cell.length_a   1.000
_cell.length_b   1.000
_cell.length_c   1.000
_cell.angle_alpha   90.00
_cell.angle_beta   90.00
_cell.angle_gamma   90.00
#
_symmetry.space_group_name_H-M   'P 1'
#
loop_
_entity.id
_entity.type
_entity.pdbx_description
1 polymer ?
#
loop_
_entity_poly.entity_id
_entity_poly.type
_entity_poly.pdbx_seq_one_letter_code
_entity_poly.pdbx_strand_id
1 'polypeptide(L)'
;MSDSEDSPSAKRYKLEITSDLEISPILIDSYQDNSIQDTKIFNDPIHGSIELHWLLVKIIDTPEFQRLRRLKQLGASYYVYPGACHQRFEHSIGTCYLAGELLMHLRQKQPELNITEKDSLCVQMAALCHDLGHGPFSHMFETVIAELRPQIHWKHEHASVQMFNYIIEKNNLMPFFEQVGLNQIDIIFVNELIFSELNGQESDQVNL
;
A
#
# COMPACT_ATOMS: atom_id res chain seq x y z
N MET A 1 -50.46 -9.15 10.91
CA MET A 1 -49.97 -9.68 12.20
C MET A 1 -49.70 -11.14 11.98
N SER A 2 -48.52 -11.72 12.16
CA SER A 2 -47.16 -11.28 12.47
C SER A 2 -46.33 -12.57 12.50
N ASP A 3 -45.22 -12.59 11.77
CA ASP A 3 -43.91 -13.23 11.97
C ASP A 3 -43.69 -14.65 12.56
N SER A 4 -42.53 -15.16 12.08
CA SER A 4 -41.57 -16.16 12.61
C SER A 4 -41.77 -17.63 12.19
N GLU A 5 -40.75 -18.42 11.82
CA GLU A 5 -39.31 -18.22 11.58
C GLU A 5 -38.78 -19.46 10.84
N ASP A 6 -37.68 -19.27 10.10
CA ASP A 6 -36.95 -20.23 9.26
C ASP A 6 -36.10 -21.24 10.06
N SER A 7 -36.00 -22.48 9.58
CA SER A 7 -34.81 -23.33 9.72
C SER A 7 -34.89 -24.55 8.80
N PRO A 8 -33.95 -24.70 7.86
CA PRO A 8 -33.61 -26.04 7.39
C PRO A 8 -32.09 -26.29 7.45
N SER A 9 -31.71 -27.02 8.49
CA SER A 9 -30.89 -28.24 8.45
C SER A 9 -29.61 -28.25 7.58
N ALA A 10 -28.46 -28.27 8.28
CA ALA A 10 -27.14 -28.58 7.73
C ALA A 10 -27.16 -29.88 6.88
N LYS A 11 -26.80 -29.78 5.60
CA LYS A 11 -26.57 -30.95 4.74
C LYS A 11 -25.11 -31.41 4.88
N ARG A 12 -24.95 -32.65 5.37
CA ARG A 12 -23.69 -33.40 5.40
C ARG A 12 -23.20 -33.65 3.97
N TYR A 13 -21.96 -33.27 3.67
CA TYR A 13 -21.24 -33.77 2.51
C TYR A 13 -20.69 -35.16 2.82
N LYS A 14 -20.99 -36.14 1.97
CA LYS A 14 -20.48 -37.51 2.06
C LYS A 14 -19.38 -37.66 1.01
N LEU A 15 -18.15 -37.93 1.45
CA LEU A 15 -17.04 -38.32 0.57
C LEU A 15 -17.24 -39.79 0.20
N GLU A 16 -17.44 -40.09 -1.08
CA GLU A 16 -17.29 -41.43 -1.62
C GLU A 16 -15.99 -41.47 -2.42
N ILE A 17 -15.03 -42.26 -1.94
CA ILE A 17 -13.79 -42.56 -2.63
C ILE A 17 -14.07 -43.79 -3.49
N THR A 18 -14.04 -43.63 -4.81
CA THR A 18 -13.91 -44.75 -5.73
C THR A 18 -12.60 -44.60 -6.49
N SER A 19 -11.77 -45.64 -6.39
CA SER A 19 -10.60 -45.86 -7.23
C SER A 19 -11.03 -45.92 -8.69
N ASP A 20 -10.53 -45.01 -9.52
CA ASP A 20 -9.86 -45.31 -10.79
C ASP A 20 -9.58 -44.00 -11.54
N LEU A 21 -8.37 -43.91 -12.11
CA LEU A 21 -7.84 -42.73 -12.79
C LEU A 21 -8.58 -42.41 -14.09
N GLU A 22 -9.00 -41.16 -14.25
CA GLU A 22 -8.94 -40.41 -15.51
C GLU A 22 -9.05 -38.90 -15.21
N ILE A 23 -7.93 -38.17 -15.30
CA ILE A 23 -7.92 -36.70 -15.18
C ILE A 23 -8.38 -36.14 -16.51
N SER A 24 -9.66 -35.82 -16.63
CA SER A 24 -10.16 -34.95 -17.71
C SER A 24 -9.58 -33.55 -17.55
N PRO A 25 -9.12 -32.88 -18.63
CA PRO A 25 -8.62 -31.52 -18.54
C PRO A 25 -9.75 -30.63 -18.03
N ILE A 26 -9.56 -30.06 -16.84
CA ILE A 26 -10.47 -29.06 -16.28
C ILE A 26 -10.52 -27.94 -17.31
N LEU A 27 -11.71 -27.71 -17.87
CA LEU A 27 -12.05 -26.46 -18.53
C LEU A 27 -11.63 -25.35 -17.56
N ILE A 28 -10.58 -24.62 -17.91
CA ILE A 28 -10.39 -23.28 -17.38
C ILE A 28 -11.53 -22.49 -17.99
N ASP A 29 -12.70 -22.56 -17.36
CA ASP A 29 -13.73 -21.57 -17.53
C ASP A 29 -13.04 -20.24 -17.25
N SER A 30 -12.96 -19.42 -18.30
CA SER A 30 -12.50 -18.05 -18.23
C SER A 30 -13.42 -17.33 -17.24
N TYR A 31 -13.02 -17.32 -15.96
CA TYR A 31 -13.56 -16.41 -14.96
C TYR A 31 -13.18 -15.00 -15.39
N GLN A 32 -13.97 -14.44 -16.30
CA GLN A 32 -14.16 -13.00 -16.33
C GLN A 32 -15.04 -12.67 -15.14
N ASP A 33 -14.39 -12.51 -14.00
CA ASP A 33 -15.04 -11.89 -12.85
C ASP A 33 -15.19 -10.40 -13.14
N ASN A 34 -16.33 -10.05 -13.72
CA ASN A 34 -16.79 -8.67 -13.90
C ASN A 34 -17.51 -8.15 -12.66
N SER A 35 -17.26 -8.72 -11.46
CA SER A 35 -17.75 -8.13 -10.23
C SER A 35 -17.04 -6.80 -9.97
N ILE A 36 -17.82 -5.82 -9.57
CA ILE A 36 -17.44 -4.48 -9.11
C ILE A 36 -16.04 -4.47 -8.48
N GLN A 37 -15.20 -3.51 -8.88
CA GLN A 37 -13.89 -3.24 -8.32
C GLN A 37 -13.98 -3.01 -6.80
N ASP A 38 -13.91 -4.08 -6.01
CA ASP A 38 -14.23 -4.08 -4.59
C ASP A 38 -13.30 -3.17 -3.78
N THR A 39 -13.84 -2.38 -2.88
CA THR A 39 -13.06 -1.70 -1.85
C THR A 39 -12.87 -2.63 -0.65
N LYS A 40 -11.80 -2.42 0.13
CA LYS A 40 -11.57 -3.14 1.38
C LYS A 40 -11.65 -2.18 2.55
N ILE A 41 -12.41 -2.58 3.56
CA ILE A 41 -12.58 -1.81 4.79
C ILE A 41 -11.55 -2.27 5.84
N PHE A 42 -10.81 -1.32 6.39
CA PHE A 42 -9.91 -1.49 7.52
C PHE A 42 -10.50 -0.74 8.72
N ASN A 43 -10.55 -1.40 9.88
CA ASN A 43 -10.98 -0.74 11.12
C ASN A 43 -9.74 -0.23 11.86
N ASP A 44 -9.58 1.08 11.85
CA ASP A 44 -8.47 1.79 12.47
C ASP A 44 -8.95 2.53 13.74
N PRO A 45 -8.23 2.43 14.87
CA PRO A 45 -8.65 3.07 16.12
C PRO A 45 -8.58 4.61 16.10
N ILE A 46 -7.89 5.22 15.14
CA ILE A 46 -7.74 6.68 15.03
C ILE A 46 -8.76 7.26 14.06
N HIS A 47 -8.96 6.60 12.92
CA HIS A 47 -9.78 7.09 11.81
C HIS A 47 -11.12 6.37 11.64
N GLY A 48 -11.39 5.31 12.42
CA GLY A 48 -12.59 4.50 12.28
C GLY A 48 -12.50 3.55 11.09
N SER A 49 -13.58 3.41 10.33
CA SER A 49 -13.60 2.55 9.15
C SER A 49 -12.98 3.28 7.95
N ILE A 50 -11.82 2.80 7.51
CA ILE A 50 -11.10 3.28 6.34
C ILE A 50 -11.44 2.38 5.17
N GLU A 51 -11.98 2.94 4.09
CA GLU A 51 -12.26 2.24 2.84
C GLU A 51 -11.14 2.51 1.83
N LEU A 52 -10.49 1.44 1.33
CA LEU A 52 -9.41 1.56 0.35
C LEU A 52 -9.75 0.84 -0.96
N HIS A 53 -9.36 1.48 -2.07
CA HIS A 53 -9.46 0.92 -3.41
C HIS A 53 -8.66 -0.38 -3.55
N TRP A 54 -9.21 -1.41 -4.24
CA TRP A 54 -8.55 -2.73 -4.39
C TRP A 54 -7.11 -2.65 -4.88
N LEU A 55 -6.77 -1.67 -5.73
CA LEU A 55 -5.39 -1.52 -6.23
C LEU A 55 -4.40 -1.22 -5.10
N LEU A 56 -4.79 -0.37 -4.14
CA LEU A 56 -4.00 -0.08 -2.96
C LEU A 56 -3.87 -1.34 -2.08
N VAL A 57 -4.94 -2.12 -1.99
CA VAL A 57 -4.94 -3.42 -1.29
C VAL A 57 -3.96 -4.40 -1.91
N LYS A 58 -3.83 -4.43 -3.26
CA LYS A 58 -2.82 -5.27 -3.93
C LYS A 58 -1.40 -4.93 -3.50
N ILE A 59 -1.10 -3.65 -3.29
CA ILE A 59 0.21 -3.21 -2.73
C ILE A 59 0.32 -3.62 -1.27
N ILE A 60 -0.73 -3.40 -0.47
CA ILE A 60 -0.75 -3.74 0.96
C ILE A 60 -0.50 -5.23 1.19
N ASP A 61 -1.10 -6.10 0.38
CA ASP A 61 -1.03 -7.56 0.52
C ASP A 61 0.29 -8.17 -0.03
N THR A 62 1.33 -7.35 -0.26
CA THR A 62 2.68 -7.82 -0.63
C THR A 62 3.59 -8.03 0.58
N PRO A 63 4.55 -8.98 0.53
CA PRO A 63 5.51 -9.19 1.62
C PRO A 63 6.31 -7.93 2.00
N GLU A 64 6.64 -7.11 1.02
CA GLU A 64 7.40 -5.87 1.17
C GLU A 64 6.64 -4.83 1.98
N PHE A 65 5.33 -4.68 1.74
CA PHE A 65 4.47 -3.80 2.54
C PHE A 65 4.15 -4.40 3.91
N GLN A 66 3.81 -5.70 3.97
CA GLN A 66 3.50 -6.39 5.23
C GLN A 66 4.69 -6.38 6.21
N ARG A 67 5.92 -6.23 5.72
CA ARG A 67 7.12 -6.03 6.55
C ARG A 67 6.98 -4.86 7.52
N LEU A 68 6.25 -3.80 7.17
CA LEU A 68 6.05 -2.62 8.01
C LEU A 68 5.37 -2.95 9.35
N ARG A 69 4.67 -4.08 9.47
CA ARG A 69 4.08 -4.55 10.74
C ARG A 69 5.11 -4.86 11.83
N ARG A 70 6.38 -4.98 11.45
CA ARG A 70 7.49 -5.31 12.34
C ARG A 70 8.37 -4.09 12.68
N LEU A 71 8.03 -2.91 12.15
CA LEU A 71 8.82 -1.69 12.31
C LEU A 71 8.10 -0.69 13.20
N LYS A 72 8.61 -0.52 14.43
CA LYS A 72 8.04 0.41 15.41
C LYS A 72 8.14 1.83 14.88
N GLN A 73 7.02 2.56 14.87
CA GLN A 73 6.97 3.94 14.41
C GLN A 73 8.03 4.80 15.13
N LEU A 74 8.04 4.72 16.47
CA LEU A 74 8.92 5.51 17.32
C LEU A 74 10.20 4.76 17.76
N GLY A 75 10.51 3.63 17.11
CA GLY A 75 11.73 2.87 17.35
C GLY A 75 11.94 2.52 18.83
N ALA A 76 13.08 2.94 19.39
CA ALA A 76 13.46 2.66 20.77
C ALA A 76 12.57 3.35 21.82
N SER A 77 11.78 4.36 21.43
CA SER A 77 10.86 5.05 22.35
C SER A 77 9.83 4.10 22.97
N TYR A 78 9.52 2.98 22.30
CA TYR A 78 8.67 1.92 22.86
C TYR A 78 9.20 1.37 24.20
N TYR A 79 10.52 1.35 24.41
CA TYR A 79 11.12 0.90 25.67
C TYR A 79 10.99 1.91 26.82
N VAL A 80 10.62 3.16 26.52
CA VAL A 80 10.36 4.22 27.49
C VAL A 80 8.85 4.43 27.68
N TYR A 81 8.10 4.39 26.58
CA TYR A 81 6.66 4.61 26.54
C TYR A 81 5.96 3.33 26.08
N PRO A 82 5.40 2.51 27.00
CA PRO A 82 4.81 1.21 26.66
C PRO A 82 3.61 1.33 25.71
N GLY A 83 2.93 2.48 25.69
CA GLY A 83 1.84 2.79 24.75
C GLY A 83 2.31 3.10 23.31
N ALA A 84 3.61 3.33 23.08
CA ALA A 84 4.17 3.55 21.74
C ALA A 84 4.37 2.21 20.99
N CYS A 85 3.34 1.37 20.97
CA CYS A 85 3.41 0.02 20.39
C CYS A 85 3.15 -0.01 18.87
N HIS A 86 2.68 1.10 18.31
CA HIS A 86 2.30 1.25 16.91
C HIS A 86 3.50 1.09 15.96
N GLN A 87 3.20 0.59 14.78
CA GLN A 87 4.11 0.24 13.70
C GLN A 87 3.86 1.15 12.49
N ARG A 88 4.82 1.15 11.56
CA ARG A 88 4.71 1.88 10.30
C ARG A 88 3.54 1.41 9.43
N PHE A 89 3.08 0.16 9.58
CA PHE A 89 2.00 -0.41 8.77
C PHE A 89 0.68 0.35 8.91
N GLU A 90 0.16 0.49 10.14
CA GLU A 90 -1.10 1.20 10.39
C GLU A 90 -0.96 2.70 10.10
N HIS A 91 0.24 3.27 10.35
CA HIS A 91 0.53 4.64 9.98
C HIS A 91 0.42 4.86 8.47
N SER A 92 1.05 4.02 7.64
CA SER A 92 0.96 4.09 6.17
C SER A 92 -0.47 4.01 5.66
N ILE A 93 -1.32 3.15 6.24
CA ILE A 93 -2.75 3.07 5.89
C ILE A 93 -3.48 4.35 6.29
N GLY A 94 -3.25 4.88 7.50
CA GLY A 94 -3.84 6.13 7.95
C GLY A 94 -3.44 7.33 7.08
N THR A 95 -2.16 7.42 6.70
CA THR A 95 -1.65 8.49 5.84
C THR A 95 -2.26 8.40 4.43
N CYS A 96 -2.39 7.19 3.88
CA CYS A 96 -3.11 6.94 2.63
C CYS A 96 -4.56 7.46 2.69
N TYR A 97 -5.29 7.10 3.76
CA TYR A 97 -6.66 7.54 3.97
C TYR A 97 -6.79 9.06 4.03
N LEU A 98 -5.97 9.72 4.86
CA LEU A 98 -5.98 11.18 4.99
C LEU A 98 -5.64 11.90 3.68
N ALA A 99 -4.74 11.33 2.87
CA ALA A 99 -4.41 11.87 1.55
C ALA A 99 -5.62 11.81 0.59
N GLY A 100 -6.36 10.70 0.60
CA GLY A 100 -7.60 10.55 -0.15
C GLY A 100 -8.69 11.53 0.29
N GLU A 101 -8.90 11.65 1.61
CA GLU A 101 -9.85 12.62 2.19
C GLU A 101 -9.51 14.05 1.78
N LEU A 102 -8.23 14.44 1.86
CA LEU A 102 -7.79 15.78 1.48
C LEU A 102 -8.13 16.08 0.01
N LEU A 103 -7.80 15.17 -0.90
CA LEU A 103 -8.08 15.37 -2.33
C LEU A 103 -9.56 15.36 -2.65
N MET A 104 -10.36 14.52 -1.98
CA MET A 104 -11.82 14.56 -2.09
C MET A 104 -12.35 15.95 -1.73
N HIS A 105 -11.90 16.50 -0.60
CA HIS A 105 -12.33 17.84 -0.16
C HIS A 105 -11.87 18.94 -1.12
N LEU A 106 -10.64 18.88 -1.64
CA LEU A 106 -10.14 19.84 -2.62
C LEU A 106 -10.94 19.78 -3.91
N ARG A 107 -11.23 18.58 -4.42
CA ARG A 107 -12.05 18.39 -5.62
C ARG A 107 -13.47 18.96 -5.46
N GLN A 108 -14.07 18.79 -4.29
CA GLN A 108 -15.41 19.31 -4.00
C GLN A 108 -15.42 20.84 -3.87
N LYS A 109 -14.39 21.42 -3.23
CA LYS A 109 -14.33 22.86 -2.95
C LYS A 109 -13.78 23.68 -4.11
N GLN A 110 -12.95 23.07 -4.96
CA GLN A 110 -12.23 23.73 -6.05
C GLN A 110 -12.29 22.88 -7.33
N PRO A 111 -13.50 22.69 -7.92
CA PRO A 111 -13.67 21.88 -9.12
C PRO A 111 -12.83 22.38 -10.31
N GLU A 112 -12.45 23.66 -10.33
CA GLU A 112 -11.58 24.26 -11.34
C GLU A 112 -10.16 23.66 -11.39
N LEU A 113 -9.72 22.98 -10.33
CA LEU A 113 -8.44 22.27 -10.29
C LEU A 113 -8.46 21.00 -11.15
N ASN A 114 -9.63 20.52 -11.57
CA ASN A 114 -9.81 19.33 -12.40
C ASN A 114 -9.10 18.06 -11.86
N ILE A 115 -9.07 17.90 -10.54
CA ILE A 115 -8.46 16.73 -9.87
C ILE A 115 -9.22 15.46 -10.27
N THR A 116 -8.55 14.54 -10.95
CA THR A 116 -9.12 13.29 -11.44
C THR A 116 -9.05 12.18 -10.38
N GLU A 117 -9.83 11.11 -10.57
CA GLU A 117 -9.69 9.89 -9.74
C GLU A 117 -8.29 9.28 -9.87
N LYS A 118 -7.67 9.43 -11.04
CA LYS A 118 -6.31 8.97 -11.28
C LYS A 118 -5.30 9.72 -10.40
N ASP A 119 -5.41 11.05 -10.34
CA ASP A 119 -4.57 11.88 -9.47
C ASP A 119 -4.76 11.51 -8.00
N SER A 120 -6.01 11.25 -7.60
CA SER A 120 -6.35 10.79 -6.26
C SER A 120 -5.68 9.47 -5.91
N LEU A 121 -5.74 8.50 -6.83
CA LEU A 121 -5.14 7.18 -6.61
C LEU A 121 -3.61 7.26 -6.55
N CYS A 122 -2.97 8.08 -7.38
CA CYS A 122 -1.52 8.33 -7.32
C CYS A 122 -1.10 8.93 -5.98
N VAL A 123 -1.80 9.97 -5.51
CA VAL A 123 -1.45 10.64 -4.23
C VAL A 123 -1.67 9.71 -3.04
N GLN A 124 -2.78 8.95 -3.03
CA GLN A 124 -3.00 7.92 -2.01
C GLN A 124 -1.92 6.84 -2.04
N MET A 125 -1.50 6.40 -3.22
CA MET A 125 -0.43 5.41 -3.39
C MET A 125 0.93 5.93 -2.90
N ALA A 126 1.27 7.18 -3.21
CA ALA A 126 2.48 7.82 -2.68
C ALA A 126 2.44 7.90 -1.15
N ALA A 127 1.33 8.34 -0.58
CA ALA A 127 1.11 8.41 0.86
C ALA A 127 1.18 7.03 1.54
N LEU A 128 0.63 6.00 0.91
CA LEU A 128 0.71 4.62 1.38
C LEU A 128 2.17 4.13 1.42
N CYS A 129 2.94 4.46 0.38
CA CYS A 129 4.26 3.92 0.14
C CYS A 129 5.42 4.76 0.71
N HIS A 130 5.16 5.95 1.26
CA HIS A 130 6.22 6.90 1.67
C HIS A 130 7.22 6.34 2.70
N ASP A 131 6.77 5.38 3.52
CA ASP A 131 7.53 4.79 4.62
C ASP A 131 8.11 3.39 4.33
N LEU A 132 7.97 2.87 3.10
CA LEU A 132 8.43 1.53 2.72
C LEU A 132 9.92 1.29 3.00
N GLY A 133 10.73 2.33 2.83
CA GLY A 133 12.18 2.32 2.93
C GLY A 133 12.73 2.39 4.36
N HIS A 134 11.88 2.51 5.38
CA HIS A 134 12.36 2.51 6.77
C HIS A 134 13.06 1.20 7.14
N GLY A 135 14.21 1.31 7.79
CA GLY A 135 14.95 0.19 8.38
C GLY A 135 14.50 -0.17 9.80
N PRO A 136 15.14 -1.15 10.45
CA PRO A 136 14.88 -1.51 11.85
C PRO A 136 15.01 -0.29 12.78
N PHE A 137 14.02 -0.09 13.66
CA PHE A 137 13.92 1.10 14.54
C PHE A 137 13.75 2.45 13.80
N SER A 138 13.23 2.43 12.57
CA SER A 138 12.79 3.62 11.82
C SER A 138 13.92 4.65 11.66
N HIS A 139 13.78 5.88 12.16
CA HIS A 139 14.79 6.93 11.99
C HIS A 139 16.14 6.60 12.64
N MET A 140 16.16 5.74 13.68
CA MET A 140 17.42 5.33 14.29
C MET A 140 18.32 4.58 13.28
N PHE A 141 17.73 3.84 12.34
CA PHE A 141 18.49 3.15 11.30
C PHE A 141 19.28 4.14 10.44
N GLU A 142 18.63 5.23 10.02
CA GLU A 142 19.23 6.26 9.19
C GLU A 142 20.42 6.92 9.91
N THR A 143 20.24 7.27 11.19
CA THR A 143 21.32 7.81 12.03
C THR A 143 22.50 6.84 12.15
N VAL A 144 22.22 5.56 12.42
CA VAL A 144 23.27 4.54 12.55
C VAL A 144 24.02 4.32 11.24
N ILE A 145 23.33 4.34 10.08
CA ILE A 145 24.00 4.26 8.78
C ILE A 145 24.88 5.49 8.54
N ALA A 146 24.39 6.69 8.83
CA ALA A 146 25.18 7.91 8.69
C ALA A 146 26.44 7.90 9.57
N GLU A 147 26.37 7.34 10.78
CA GLU A 147 27.51 7.22 11.70
C GLU A 147 28.51 6.13 11.28
N LEU A 148 28.02 4.93 10.93
CA LEU A 148 28.88 3.78 10.64
C LEU A 148 29.38 3.74 9.19
N ARG A 149 28.69 4.43 8.28
CA ARG A 149 28.94 4.44 6.84
C ARG A 149 28.72 5.86 6.28
N PRO A 150 29.53 6.85 6.70
CA PRO A 150 29.33 8.26 6.33
C PRO A 150 29.42 8.53 4.82
N GLN A 151 30.09 7.64 4.06
CA GLN A 151 30.15 7.69 2.61
C GLN A 151 28.85 7.28 1.91
N ILE A 152 27.89 6.72 2.65
CA ILE A 152 26.59 6.30 2.13
C ILE A 152 25.55 7.33 2.58
N HIS A 153 25.09 8.14 1.63
CA HIS A 153 23.94 9.01 1.84
C HIS A 153 22.65 8.20 1.71
N TRP A 154 22.23 7.59 2.82
CA TRP A 154 20.99 6.82 2.88
C TRP A 154 19.85 7.68 3.43
N LYS A 155 18.73 7.66 2.71
CA LYS A 155 17.47 8.28 3.09
C LYS A 155 16.35 7.27 2.95
N HIS A 156 15.45 7.22 3.92
CA HIS A 156 14.36 6.25 3.91
C HIS A 156 13.38 6.56 2.76
N GLU A 157 13.25 7.82 2.36
CA GLU A 157 12.43 8.27 1.23
C GLU A 157 12.97 7.71 -0.10
N HIS A 158 14.28 7.82 -0.34
CA HIS A 158 14.92 7.22 -1.52
C HIS A 158 14.73 5.69 -1.54
N ALA A 159 14.91 5.05 -0.38
CA ALA A 159 14.68 3.64 -0.21
C ALA A 159 13.20 3.23 -0.40
N SER A 160 12.25 4.10 -0.06
CA SER A 160 10.82 3.90 -0.28
C SER A 160 10.50 3.86 -1.77
N VAL A 161 11.07 4.78 -2.56
CA VAL A 161 10.96 4.75 -4.03
C VAL A 161 11.53 3.44 -4.60
N GLN A 162 12.72 3.04 -4.15
CA GLN A 162 13.32 1.77 -4.59
C GLN A 162 12.44 0.57 -4.25
N MET A 163 11.90 0.53 -3.03
CA MET A 163 11.03 -0.56 -2.57
C MET A 163 9.69 -0.57 -3.30
N PHE A 164 9.10 0.59 -3.60
CA PHE A 164 7.86 0.69 -4.35
C PHE A 164 8.01 0.16 -5.78
N ASN A 165 9.08 0.58 -6.49
CA ASN A 165 9.37 0.06 -7.82
C ASN A 165 9.64 -1.46 -7.78
N TYR A 166 10.35 -1.94 -6.75
CA TYR A 166 10.57 -3.37 -6.55
C TYR A 166 9.27 -4.14 -6.32
N ILE A 167 8.33 -3.61 -5.52
CA ILE A 167 7.02 -4.20 -5.30
C ILE A 167 6.28 -4.40 -6.63
N ILE A 168 6.26 -3.36 -7.47
CA ILE A 168 5.58 -3.39 -8.76
C ILE A 168 6.17 -4.48 -9.66
N GLU A 169 7.49 -4.51 -9.81
CA GLU A 169 8.19 -5.47 -10.66
C GLU A 169 8.03 -6.89 -10.13
N LYS A 170 8.33 -7.10 -8.83
CA LYS A 170 8.39 -8.42 -8.21
C LYS A 170 7.03 -9.13 -8.18
N ASN A 171 5.97 -8.36 -7.97
CA ASN A 171 4.60 -8.87 -7.84
C ASN A 171 3.79 -8.72 -9.15
N ASN A 172 4.43 -8.30 -10.24
CA ASN A 172 3.82 -8.08 -11.56
C ASN A 172 2.54 -7.21 -11.46
N LEU A 173 2.66 -6.03 -10.83
CA LEU A 173 1.50 -5.17 -10.55
C LEU A 173 1.12 -4.26 -11.72
N MET A 174 2.01 -4.00 -12.67
CA MET A 174 1.74 -3.08 -13.79
C MET A 174 0.44 -3.37 -14.56
N PRO A 175 0.09 -4.63 -14.91
CA PRO A 175 -1.16 -4.92 -15.60
C PRO A 175 -2.42 -4.47 -14.83
N PHE A 176 -2.38 -4.52 -13.49
CA PHE A 176 -3.49 -4.06 -12.65
C PHE A 176 -3.57 -2.53 -12.60
N PHE A 177 -2.44 -1.85 -12.71
CA PHE A 177 -2.37 -0.39 -12.76
C PHE A 177 -2.92 0.11 -14.11
N GLU A 178 -2.53 -0.55 -15.21
CA GLU A 178 -3.05 -0.29 -16.55
C GLU A 178 -4.57 -0.52 -16.64
N GLN A 179 -5.11 -1.52 -15.93
CA GLN A 179 -6.56 -1.78 -15.85
C GLN A 179 -7.36 -0.59 -15.31
N VAL A 180 -6.77 0.26 -14.47
CA VAL A 180 -7.40 1.48 -13.94
C VAL A 180 -6.94 2.76 -14.67
N GLY A 181 -6.22 2.61 -15.78
CA GLY A 181 -5.76 3.73 -16.61
C GLY A 181 -4.49 4.43 -16.11
N LEU A 182 -3.77 3.83 -15.14
CA LEU A 182 -2.45 4.30 -14.73
C LEU A 182 -1.38 3.80 -15.72
N ASN A 183 -0.41 4.65 -16.01
CA ASN A 183 0.72 4.33 -16.88
C ASN A 183 2.06 4.73 -16.23
N GLN A 184 3.16 4.56 -16.97
CA GLN A 184 4.50 4.82 -16.46
C GLN A 184 4.71 6.26 -15.95
N ILE A 185 4.06 7.27 -16.55
CA ILE A 185 4.14 8.66 -16.10
C ILE A 185 3.53 8.80 -14.71
N ASP A 186 2.44 8.08 -14.44
CA ASP A 186 1.80 8.08 -13.14
C ASP A 186 2.67 7.41 -12.07
N ILE A 187 3.42 6.35 -12.43
CA ILE A 187 4.41 5.73 -11.53
C ILE A 187 5.54 6.71 -11.21
N ILE A 188 6.02 7.45 -12.20
CA ILE A 188 7.04 8.50 -12.00
C ILE A 188 6.50 9.57 -11.07
N PHE A 189 5.26 10.02 -11.27
CA PHE A 189 4.61 10.98 -10.39
C PHE A 189 4.50 10.48 -8.94
N VAL A 190 4.12 9.21 -8.73
CA VAL A 190 4.11 8.59 -7.39
C VAL A 190 5.51 8.61 -6.76
N ASN A 191 6.55 8.27 -7.52
CA ASN A 191 7.93 8.31 -7.05
C ASN A 191 8.36 9.72 -6.65
N GLU A 192 8.04 10.74 -7.47
CA GLU A 192 8.33 12.14 -7.19
C GLU A 192 7.60 12.62 -5.93
N LEU A 193 6.36 12.19 -5.70
CA LEU A 193 5.62 12.53 -4.48
C LEU A 193 6.24 11.89 -3.21
N ILE A 194 6.76 10.67 -3.31
CA ILE A 194 7.47 10.01 -2.19
C ILE A 194 8.79 10.71 -1.92
N PHE A 195 9.54 11.00 -2.98
CA PHE A 195 10.84 11.66 -2.89
C PHE A 195 11.08 12.50 -4.14
N SER A 196 10.89 13.81 -3.98
CA SER A 196 11.28 14.78 -5.00
C SER A 196 12.72 15.22 -4.72
N GLU A 197 13.66 14.86 -5.58
CA GLU A 197 14.84 15.71 -5.78
C GLU A 197 14.36 16.96 -6.52
N LEU A 198 13.78 17.92 -5.79
CA LEU A 198 13.60 19.26 -6.35
C LEU A 198 15.01 19.76 -6.71
N ASN A 199 15.31 19.83 -8.01
CA ASN A 199 16.55 20.33 -8.60
C ASN A 199 17.24 21.38 -7.72
N GLY A 200 18.36 21.02 -7.09
CA GLY A 200 18.98 21.87 -6.09
C GLY A 200 20.28 21.36 -5.46
N GLN A 201 21.11 20.61 -6.19
CA GLN A 201 22.57 20.60 -6.00
C GLN A 201 23.29 20.62 -7.37
N GLU A 202 23.03 21.67 -8.15
CA GLU A 202 24.12 22.38 -8.85
C GLU A 202 24.59 23.51 -7.94
N SER A 203 25.46 23.19 -6.97
CA SER A 203 26.36 24.16 -6.36
C SER A 203 27.56 23.42 -5.79
N ASP A 204 28.71 23.67 -6.42
CA ASP A 204 30.07 23.40 -5.95
C ASP A 204 30.61 21.97 -6.10
N GLN A 205 30.95 21.62 -7.35
CA GLN A 205 32.28 21.10 -7.68
C GLN A 205 32.63 21.37 -9.15
N VAL A 206 32.76 22.65 -9.50
CA VAL A 206 33.77 23.08 -10.48
C VAL A 206 35.06 23.30 -9.68
N ASN A 207 36.16 22.72 -10.18
CA ASN A 207 37.54 22.74 -9.69
C ASN A 207 37.93 21.62 -8.70
N LEU A 208 38.41 20.49 -9.23
CA LEU A 208 39.85 20.18 -9.36
C LEU A 208 40.08 19.11 -10.43
#